data_AF-G7JS95-F1
#
_entry.id   AF-G7JS95-F1
#
_cell.length_a   1.000
_cell.length_b   1.000
_cell.length_c   1.000
_cell.angle_alpha   90.00
_cell.angle_beta   90.00
_cell.angle_gamma   90.00
#
_symmetry.space_group_name_H-M   'P 1'
#
loop_
_entity.id
_entity.type
_entity.pdbx_description
1 polymer ?
#
loop_
_entity_poly.entity_id
_entity_poly.type
_entity_poly.pdbx_seq_one_letter_code
_entity_poly.pdbx_strand_id
1 'polypeptide(L)'
;MAATDLQLPNECWESIFKFLITATYDDNKHSYLESLSLVSKQFLSITNSLRFSLTICHPTLPSLPRLFNRFPNLTSLNLTRFTRCFSQKSDLDTLLCQISTFPLNHIKSINLSNQSTIPSNGLRALSEKCTSLTSLTCSNIDYISIPDIVLISDCFPLLEELDLSYPENVDLIVNPLFFELPEQKLRKVNLSGHYYMKDSMLLNMCKRCEFLEEIVMLKCSFITHYGVASAICERPGLKSLSFSKLRLFGIGNHNIFIDSLVKLKGLTCLDLSYSYISDRLLSSIAEKGFPLRKLVLQGCLDYSYVGLYNLLSNCHYFQYLDLQSADFLNDSHVLKLSRFLADLVFINISKCDSLTNLALFALLRNCDKLSEVIMEYTCIGKRIVENSYTPMNSVEYPQLKSLRLGHNTSLRDDDINMFASVCPNLQLLDLSSCEYISDEGVAQVLRKCNFKVSMLEMLNLSHSGIDDRSLYVISMSCFGLLQLDLGRCYDVTKKGVMQVVENCKQLREINLQDCHKVVADVVDLMVFTRPSLRKITAPPGFCCSDSKRKLFLRHGCLVC
;
A
#
# COMPACT_ATOMS: atom_id res chain seq x y z
N MET A 1 -1.95 -52.36 -16.81
CA MET A 1 -2.96 -51.33 -16.49
C MET A 1 -2.31 -49.98 -16.74
N ALA A 2 -2.76 -49.26 -17.78
CA ALA A 2 -2.30 -47.91 -18.04
C ALA A 2 -2.65 -47.02 -16.85
N ALA A 3 -1.67 -46.27 -16.34
CA ALA A 3 -1.93 -45.21 -15.38
C ALA A 3 -2.81 -44.17 -16.08
N THR A 4 -4.09 -44.14 -15.72
CA THR A 4 -4.98 -43.04 -16.09
C THR A 4 -4.40 -41.77 -15.49
N ASP A 5 -3.94 -40.88 -16.36
CA ASP A 5 -3.51 -39.53 -16.01
C ASP A 5 -4.54 -38.87 -15.09
N LEU A 6 -4.18 -38.69 -13.82
CA LEU A 6 -4.89 -37.84 -12.86
C LEU A 6 -4.69 -36.37 -13.28
N GLN A 7 -5.23 -35.97 -14.43
CA GLN A 7 -5.34 -34.56 -14.76
C GLN A 7 -6.54 -33.99 -14.03
N LEU A 8 -6.27 -33.05 -13.10
CA LEU A 8 -7.32 -32.29 -12.44
C LEU A 8 -8.11 -31.49 -13.50
N PRO A 9 -9.45 -31.39 -13.37
CA PRO A 9 -10.28 -30.52 -14.19
C PRO A 9 -9.82 -29.06 -14.17
N ASN A 10 -10.16 -28.30 -15.21
CA ASN A 10 -9.77 -26.89 -15.31
C ASN A 10 -10.30 -26.05 -14.13
N GLU A 11 -11.48 -26.36 -13.61
CA GLU A 11 -12.09 -25.65 -12.48
C GLU A 11 -11.27 -25.87 -11.18
N CYS A 12 -10.70 -27.07 -11.02
CA CYS A 12 -9.80 -27.38 -9.91
C CYS A 12 -8.49 -26.60 -10.05
N TRP A 13 -7.88 -26.60 -11.23
CA TRP A 13 -6.67 -25.80 -11.49
C TRP A 13 -6.91 -24.30 -11.36
N GLU A 14 -8.06 -23.80 -11.80
CA GLU A 14 -8.45 -22.40 -11.63
C GLU A 14 -8.55 -22.02 -10.16
N SER A 15 -9.17 -22.87 -9.34
CA SER A 15 -9.24 -22.71 -7.88
C SER A 15 -7.86 -22.73 -7.24
N ILE A 16 -6.99 -23.66 -7.67
CA ILE A 16 -5.61 -23.74 -7.20
C ILE A 16 -4.82 -22.48 -7.58
N PHE A 17 -4.92 -22.00 -8.81
CA PHE A 17 -4.22 -20.79 -9.24
C PHE A 17 -4.73 -19.56 -8.52
N LYS A 18 -6.06 -19.42 -8.35
CA LYS A 18 -6.65 -18.36 -7.53
C LYS A 18 -6.08 -18.41 -6.11
N PHE A 19 -6.02 -19.58 -5.49
CA PHE A 19 -5.43 -19.77 -4.16
C PHE A 19 -3.96 -19.32 -4.13
N LEU A 20 -3.14 -19.78 -5.09
CA LEU A 20 -1.72 -19.40 -5.21
C LEU A 20 -1.52 -17.89 -5.40
N ILE A 21 -2.43 -17.23 -6.13
CA ILE A 21 -2.40 -15.79 -6.37
C ILE A 21 -2.89 -14.99 -5.14
N THR A 22 -3.84 -15.51 -4.37
CA THR A 22 -4.40 -14.86 -3.17
C THR A 22 -3.59 -15.10 -1.90
N ALA A 23 -2.80 -16.17 -1.84
CA ALA A 23 -2.00 -16.52 -0.66
C ALA A 23 -0.75 -15.64 -0.51
N THR A 24 -0.40 -14.84 -1.51
CA THR A 24 0.80 -14.00 -1.55
C THR A 24 0.44 -12.52 -1.37
N TYR A 25 1.12 -11.84 -0.45
CA TYR A 25 0.92 -10.41 -0.09
C TYR A 25 1.50 -9.41 -1.13
N ASP A 26 1.83 -9.87 -2.34
CA ASP A 26 2.61 -9.13 -3.33
C ASP A 26 1.70 -8.42 -4.36
N ASP A 27 1.96 -7.13 -4.63
CA ASP A 27 1.36 -6.35 -5.72
C ASP A 27 1.74 -6.93 -7.11
N ASN A 28 2.74 -7.81 -7.20
CA ASN A 28 3.14 -8.54 -8.40
C ASN A 28 2.41 -9.89 -8.59
N LYS A 29 1.10 -9.98 -8.30
CA LYS A 29 0.22 -11.14 -8.61
C LYS A 29 0.39 -11.67 -10.04
N HIS A 30 0.78 -10.78 -10.94
CA HIS A 30 1.01 -11.00 -12.35
C HIS A 30 2.19 -11.92 -12.70
N SER A 31 3.23 -11.96 -11.85
CA SER A 31 4.45 -12.74 -12.09
C SER A 31 4.22 -14.26 -11.94
N TYR A 32 3.29 -14.68 -11.08
CA TYR A 32 2.97 -16.09 -10.87
C TYR A 32 2.19 -16.69 -12.03
N LEU A 33 1.25 -15.92 -12.59
CA LEU A 33 0.51 -16.31 -13.79
C LEU A 33 1.46 -16.55 -14.97
N GLU A 34 2.54 -15.77 -15.09
CA GLU A 34 3.55 -15.99 -16.14
C GLU A 34 4.24 -17.35 -15.99
N SER A 35 4.76 -17.66 -14.79
CA SER A 35 5.40 -18.95 -14.51
C SER A 35 4.46 -20.13 -14.77
N LEU A 36 3.22 -20.05 -14.29
CA LEU A 36 2.20 -21.07 -14.51
C LEU A 36 1.86 -21.22 -16.01
N SER A 37 1.80 -20.12 -16.75
CA SER A 37 1.48 -20.13 -18.18
C SER A 37 2.50 -20.87 -19.04
N LEU A 38 3.71 -21.09 -18.53
CA LEU A 38 4.80 -21.79 -19.22
C LEU A 38 4.81 -23.31 -18.98
N VAL A 39 3.99 -23.82 -18.05
CA VAL A 39 4.01 -25.23 -17.63
C VAL A 39 3.37 -26.15 -18.67
N SER A 40 2.21 -25.78 -19.21
CA SER A 40 1.49 -26.60 -20.19
C SER A 40 0.49 -25.75 -20.98
N LYS A 41 -0.03 -26.28 -22.10
CA LYS A 41 -1.11 -25.63 -22.87
C LYS A 41 -2.39 -25.43 -22.03
N GLN A 42 -2.68 -26.38 -21.15
CA GLN A 42 -3.82 -26.30 -20.22
C GLN A 42 -3.62 -25.12 -19.26
N PHE A 43 -2.45 -25.02 -18.62
CA PHE A 43 -2.16 -23.95 -17.67
C PHE A 43 -2.09 -22.60 -18.37
N LEU A 44 -1.53 -22.54 -19.58
CA LEU A 44 -1.57 -21.35 -20.43
C LEU A 44 -3.01 -20.88 -20.67
N SER A 45 -3.93 -21.78 -20.99
CA SER A 45 -5.34 -21.45 -21.21
C SER A 45 -6.02 -20.93 -19.94
N ILE A 46 -5.78 -21.56 -18.80
CA ILE A 46 -6.39 -21.15 -17.51
C ILE A 46 -5.79 -19.83 -17.02
N THR A 47 -4.47 -19.66 -17.10
CA THR A 47 -3.82 -18.40 -16.70
C THR A 47 -4.25 -17.22 -17.55
N ASN A 48 -4.56 -17.45 -18.83
CA ASN A 48 -5.13 -16.44 -19.72
C ASN A 48 -6.52 -15.96 -19.26
N SER A 49 -7.40 -16.87 -18.79
CA SER A 49 -8.74 -16.50 -18.29
C SER A 49 -8.72 -15.85 -16.92
N LEU A 50 -7.67 -16.10 -16.12
CA LEU A 50 -7.46 -15.50 -14.80
C LEU A 50 -6.84 -14.10 -14.84
N ARG A 51 -6.54 -13.58 -16.04
CA ARG A 51 -5.93 -12.28 -16.22
C ARG A 51 -6.99 -11.18 -16.36
N PHE A 52 -7.12 -10.36 -15.32
CA PHE A 52 -8.09 -9.25 -15.27
C PHE A 52 -7.48 -7.86 -15.50
N SER A 53 -6.16 -7.69 -15.36
CA SER A 53 -5.48 -6.40 -15.57
C SER A 53 -4.26 -6.51 -16.47
N LEU A 54 -4.09 -5.54 -17.37
CA LEU A 54 -2.95 -5.46 -18.29
C LEU A 54 -2.21 -4.14 -18.13
N THR A 55 -0.90 -4.21 -17.83
CA THR A 55 -0.02 -3.04 -17.85
C THR A 55 0.55 -2.84 -19.24
N ILE A 56 0.32 -1.65 -19.82
CA ILE A 56 0.77 -1.28 -21.16
C ILE A 56 1.97 -0.34 -21.03
N CYS A 57 3.07 -0.70 -21.69
CA CYS A 57 4.30 0.08 -21.76
C CYS A 57 4.95 -0.10 -23.14
N HIS A 58 6.03 0.63 -23.46
CA HIS A 58 6.70 0.54 -24.77
C HIS A 58 7.03 -0.91 -25.21
N PRO A 59 7.55 -1.81 -24.34
CA PRO A 59 7.79 -3.21 -24.70
C PRO A 59 6.54 -4.01 -25.11
N THR A 60 5.36 -3.65 -24.60
CA THR A 60 4.12 -4.41 -24.89
C THR A 60 3.46 -3.99 -26.21
N LEU A 61 3.76 -2.80 -26.74
CA LEU A 61 3.11 -2.24 -27.92
C LEU A 61 3.10 -3.18 -29.14
N PRO A 62 4.21 -3.84 -29.52
CA PRO A 62 4.22 -4.70 -30.72
C PRO A 62 3.31 -5.92 -30.58
N SER A 63 2.99 -6.32 -29.35
CA SER A 63 2.17 -7.50 -29.05
C SER A 63 0.74 -7.13 -28.66
N LEU A 64 0.37 -5.85 -28.64
CA LEU A 64 -0.91 -5.38 -28.11
C LEU A 64 -2.14 -6.11 -28.71
N PRO A 65 -2.26 -6.31 -30.03
CA PRO A 65 -3.37 -7.08 -30.59
C PRO A 65 -3.42 -8.53 -30.09
N ARG A 66 -2.24 -9.16 -29.95
CA ARG A 66 -2.14 -10.53 -29.45
C ARG A 66 -2.50 -10.61 -27.98
N LEU A 67 -2.17 -9.59 -27.19
CA LEU A 67 -2.46 -9.54 -25.75
C LEU A 67 -3.96 -9.40 -25.49
N PHE A 68 -4.65 -8.52 -26.22
CA PHE A 68 -6.12 -8.41 -26.12
C PHE A 68 -6.83 -9.70 -26.54
N ASN A 69 -6.35 -10.38 -27.59
CA ASN A 69 -6.90 -11.69 -27.98
C ASN A 69 -6.56 -12.80 -26.98
N ARG A 70 -5.38 -12.73 -26.35
CA ARG A 70 -4.91 -13.74 -25.40
C ARG A 70 -5.66 -13.67 -24.06
N PHE A 71 -6.05 -12.48 -23.61
CA PHE A 71 -6.65 -12.26 -22.30
C PHE A 71 -8.11 -11.80 -22.44
N PRO A 72 -9.07 -12.74 -22.54
CA PRO A 72 -10.47 -12.42 -22.85
C PRO A 72 -11.24 -11.77 -21.68
N ASN A 73 -10.71 -11.89 -20.45
CA ASN A 73 -11.38 -11.43 -19.23
C ASN A 73 -10.76 -10.14 -18.65
N LEU A 74 -10.04 -9.36 -19.48
CA LEU A 74 -9.45 -8.11 -19.02
C LEU A 74 -10.55 -7.11 -18.60
N THR A 75 -10.47 -6.58 -17.40
CA THR A 75 -11.38 -5.54 -16.91
C THR A 75 -10.65 -4.24 -16.56
N SER A 76 -9.32 -4.27 -16.52
CA SER A 76 -8.50 -3.14 -16.11
C SER A 76 -7.28 -2.94 -17.03
N LEU A 77 -6.99 -1.69 -17.38
CA LEU A 77 -5.79 -1.29 -18.12
C LEU A 77 -4.95 -0.33 -17.28
N ASN A 78 -3.64 -0.55 -17.21
CA ASN A 78 -2.69 0.29 -16.48
C ASN A 78 -1.62 0.85 -17.42
N LEU A 79 -1.57 2.17 -17.58
CA LEU A 79 -0.68 2.87 -18.51
C LEU A 79 0.38 3.73 -17.79
N THR A 80 0.51 3.59 -16.48
CA THR A 80 1.41 4.41 -15.63
C THR A 80 2.90 4.32 -15.99
N ARG A 81 3.30 3.28 -16.72
CA ARG A 81 4.69 3.03 -17.14
C ARG A 81 4.99 3.48 -18.57
N PHE A 82 4.05 4.12 -19.26
CA PHE A 82 4.22 4.46 -20.67
C PHE A 82 5.19 5.63 -20.89
N THR A 83 5.20 6.64 -20.03
CA THR A 83 5.76 7.96 -20.36
C THR A 83 7.08 8.31 -19.67
N ARG A 84 7.65 7.42 -18.86
CA ARG A 84 8.92 7.64 -18.13
C ARG A 84 10.20 7.49 -18.98
N CYS A 85 10.15 7.73 -20.28
CA CYS A 85 11.34 7.74 -21.14
C CYS A 85 11.78 9.17 -21.46
N PHE A 86 12.89 9.62 -20.83
CA PHE A 86 13.49 10.95 -20.99
C PHE A 86 13.94 11.31 -22.43
N SER A 87 13.87 10.38 -23.39
CA SER A 87 14.45 10.54 -24.73
C SER A 87 13.43 10.67 -25.87
N GLN A 88 12.13 10.43 -25.64
CA GLN A 88 11.07 10.66 -26.63
C GLN A 88 9.80 11.12 -25.93
N LYS A 89 9.16 12.17 -26.45
CA LYS A 89 7.81 12.59 -26.03
C LYS A 89 6.83 11.50 -26.46
N SER A 90 6.63 10.51 -25.59
CA SER A 90 5.69 9.42 -25.78
C SER A 90 4.28 9.98 -25.83
N ASP A 91 3.60 9.81 -26.96
CA ASP A 91 2.28 10.35 -27.19
C ASP A 91 1.21 9.35 -26.69
N LEU A 92 0.71 9.60 -25.48
CA LEU A 92 -0.36 8.79 -24.87
C LEU A 92 -1.67 8.92 -25.65
N ASP A 93 -1.96 10.06 -26.29
CA ASP A 93 -3.14 10.21 -27.14
C ASP A 93 -3.10 9.19 -28.28
N THR A 94 -1.97 9.12 -28.99
CA THR A 94 -1.80 8.17 -30.09
C THR A 94 -1.96 6.71 -29.60
N LEU A 95 -1.42 6.38 -28.42
CA LEU A 95 -1.59 5.04 -27.85
C LEU A 95 -3.05 4.73 -27.53
N LEU A 96 -3.77 5.66 -26.90
CA LEU A 96 -5.17 5.45 -26.55
C LEU A 96 -6.06 5.33 -27.81
N CYS A 97 -5.77 6.11 -28.86
CA CYS A 97 -6.39 5.93 -30.18
C CYS A 97 -6.09 4.57 -30.81
N GLN A 98 -4.89 4.02 -30.61
CA GLN A 98 -4.58 2.65 -31.04
C GLN A 98 -5.37 1.62 -30.22
N ILE A 99 -5.46 1.82 -28.90
CA ILE A 99 -6.20 0.92 -28.00
C ILE A 99 -7.70 0.93 -28.33
N SER A 100 -8.27 2.08 -28.71
CA SER A 100 -9.68 2.16 -29.12
C SER A 100 -10.02 1.41 -30.40
N THR A 101 -9.03 0.83 -31.11
CA THR A 101 -9.32 -0.08 -32.22
C THR A 101 -9.75 -1.48 -31.77
N PHE A 102 -9.55 -1.84 -30.50
CA PHE A 102 -9.96 -3.11 -29.91
C PHE A 102 -11.38 -3.04 -29.32
N PRO A 103 -12.06 -4.19 -29.14
CA PRO A 103 -13.32 -4.21 -28.38
C PRO A 103 -13.04 -3.97 -26.89
N LEU A 104 -13.56 -2.88 -26.32
CA LEU A 104 -13.29 -2.44 -24.93
C LEU A 104 -14.53 -2.35 -24.04
N ASN A 105 -15.68 -2.86 -24.50
CA ASN A 105 -16.98 -2.82 -23.82
C ASN A 105 -17.06 -3.61 -22.49
N HIS A 106 -15.98 -4.28 -22.11
CA HIS A 106 -15.86 -5.05 -20.87
C HIS A 106 -14.85 -4.41 -19.89
N ILE A 107 -14.10 -3.40 -20.34
CA ILE A 107 -13.14 -2.67 -19.51
C ILE A 107 -13.90 -1.79 -18.52
N LYS A 108 -13.56 -1.94 -17.24
CA LYS A 108 -14.17 -1.26 -16.09
C LYS A 108 -13.27 -0.20 -15.48
N SER A 109 -11.95 -0.39 -15.54
CA SER A 109 -10.98 0.51 -14.92
C SER A 109 -9.83 0.86 -15.86
N ILE A 110 -9.45 2.13 -15.90
CA ILE A 110 -8.25 2.60 -16.62
C ILE A 110 -7.42 3.48 -15.67
N ASN A 111 -6.11 3.21 -15.61
CA ASN A 111 -5.16 4.02 -14.86
C ASN A 111 -4.17 4.72 -15.81
N LEU A 112 -4.28 6.06 -15.86
CA LEU A 112 -3.48 7.00 -16.65
C LEU A 112 -2.60 7.87 -15.73
N SER A 113 -2.16 7.38 -14.57
CA SER A 113 -1.35 8.20 -13.63
C SER A 113 0.07 8.46 -14.16
N ASN A 114 0.75 9.46 -13.58
CA ASN A 114 2.14 9.86 -13.93
C ASN A 114 2.28 10.36 -15.38
N GLN A 115 1.44 11.30 -15.78
CA GLN A 115 1.42 11.86 -17.14
C GLN A 115 1.57 13.37 -17.09
N SER A 116 2.11 13.98 -18.13
CA SER A 116 2.22 15.44 -18.18
C SER A 116 0.86 16.14 -18.26
N THR A 117 -0.06 15.57 -19.02
CA THR A 117 -1.38 16.13 -19.29
C THR A 117 -2.40 15.02 -19.45
N ILE A 118 -3.68 15.34 -19.32
CA ILE A 118 -4.77 14.42 -19.66
C ILE A 118 -4.76 14.20 -21.19
N PRO A 119 -4.76 12.95 -21.68
CA PRO A 119 -4.72 12.64 -23.11
C PRO A 119 -6.12 12.83 -23.75
N SER A 120 -6.45 14.07 -24.09
CA SER A 120 -7.81 14.46 -24.45
C SER A 120 -8.36 13.74 -25.69
N ASN A 121 -7.55 13.60 -26.75
CA ASN A 121 -7.98 12.95 -28.00
C ASN A 121 -8.14 11.44 -27.81
N GLY A 122 -7.23 10.84 -27.05
CA GLY A 122 -7.23 9.45 -26.68
C GLY A 122 -8.45 9.07 -25.85
N LEU A 123 -8.82 9.91 -24.87
CA LEU A 123 -10.04 9.69 -24.09
C LEU A 123 -11.31 9.77 -24.95
N ARG A 124 -11.39 10.69 -25.91
CA ARG A 124 -12.51 10.75 -26.87
C ARG A 124 -12.58 9.49 -27.73
N ALA A 125 -11.44 9.02 -28.25
CA ALA A 125 -11.41 7.81 -29.04
C ALA A 125 -11.80 6.57 -28.21
N LEU A 126 -11.38 6.51 -26.95
CA LEU A 126 -11.75 5.43 -26.03
C LEU A 126 -13.23 5.43 -25.69
N SER A 127 -13.84 6.59 -25.44
CA SER A 127 -15.25 6.67 -25.01
C SER A 127 -16.22 6.11 -26.05
N GLU A 128 -15.88 6.18 -27.34
CA GLU A 128 -16.67 5.58 -28.42
C GLU A 128 -16.78 4.04 -28.32
N LYS A 129 -15.82 3.38 -27.66
CA LYS A 129 -15.76 1.91 -27.55
C LYS A 129 -15.91 1.39 -26.12
N CYS A 130 -15.47 2.17 -25.15
CA CYS A 130 -15.40 1.79 -23.74
C CYS A 130 -16.61 2.34 -22.97
N THR A 131 -17.79 1.82 -23.28
CA THR A 131 -19.06 2.28 -22.67
C THR A 131 -19.31 1.76 -21.26
N SER A 132 -18.49 0.81 -20.79
CA SER A 132 -18.64 0.12 -19.51
C SER A 132 -17.77 0.67 -18.39
N LEU A 133 -16.98 1.71 -18.65
CA LEU A 133 -15.98 2.24 -17.73
C LEU A 133 -16.65 2.81 -16.47
N THR A 134 -16.21 2.34 -15.30
CA THR A 134 -16.72 2.79 -14.00
C THR A 134 -15.63 3.42 -13.13
N SER A 135 -14.35 3.22 -13.43
CA SER A 135 -13.23 3.73 -12.63
C SER A 135 -12.14 4.33 -13.52
N LEU A 136 -11.74 5.57 -13.23
CA LEU A 136 -10.66 6.27 -13.92
C LEU A 136 -9.70 6.88 -12.91
N THR A 137 -8.42 6.53 -13.04
CA THR A 137 -7.34 7.04 -12.18
C THR A 137 -6.37 7.86 -12.99
N CYS A 138 -6.26 9.15 -12.69
CA CYS A 138 -5.29 10.11 -13.25
C CYS A 138 -4.56 10.79 -12.09
N SER A 139 -3.82 10.02 -11.29
CA SER A 139 -3.02 10.55 -10.18
C SER A 139 -1.66 11.06 -10.68
N ASN A 140 -1.07 12.03 -10.00
CA ASN A 140 0.24 12.59 -10.33
C ASN A 140 0.32 13.05 -11.80
N ILE A 141 -0.63 13.89 -12.21
CA ILE A 141 -0.64 14.52 -13.54
C ILE A 141 -0.01 15.90 -13.42
N ASP A 142 0.96 16.23 -14.28
CA ASP A 142 1.71 17.47 -14.13
C ASP A 142 0.80 18.70 -14.28
N TYR A 143 -0.19 18.65 -15.18
CA TYR A 143 -1.16 19.72 -15.40
C TYR A 143 -2.57 19.17 -15.68
N ILE A 144 -3.55 19.60 -14.88
CA ILE A 144 -4.98 19.31 -15.07
C ILE A 144 -5.73 20.62 -15.21
N SER A 145 -6.42 20.81 -16.33
CA SER A 145 -7.26 21.97 -16.60
C SER A 145 -8.74 21.66 -16.42
N ILE A 146 -9.58 22.71 -16.32
CA ILE A 146 -11.04 22.56 -16.24
C ILE A 146 -11.62 21.85 -17.48
N PRO A 147 -11.21 22.19 -18.72
CA PRO A 147 -11.63 21.45 -19.91
C PRO A 147 -11.38 19.94 -19.83
N ASP A 148 -10.34 19.49 -19.14
CA ASP A 148 -10.05 18.06 -18.99
C ASP A 148 -11.07 17.36 -18.10
N ILE A 149 -11.54 18.02 -17.04
CA ILE A 149 -12.54 17.48 -16.12
C ILE A 149 -13.89 17.36 -16.82
N VAL A 150 -14.29 18.38 -17.57
CA VAL A 150 -15.51 18.36 -18.40
C VAL A 150 -15.41 17.25 -19.44
N LEU A 151 -14.27 17.15 -20.13
CA LEU A 151 -14.03 16.10 -21.10
C LEU A 151 -14.18 14.69 -20.53
N ILE A 152 -13.59 14.43 -19.35
CA ILE A 152 -13.69 13.12 -18.68
C ILE A 152 -15.16 12.79 -18.43
N SER A 153 -15.94 13.78 -17.99
CA SER A 153 -17.36 13.60 -17.74
C SER A 153 -18.16 13.29 -18.99
N ASP A 154 -17.90 14.00 -20.09
CA ASP A 154 -18.58 13.78 -21.37
C ASP A 154 -18.21 12.41 -21.95
N CYS A 155 -16.95 12.01 -21.79
CA CYS A 155 -16.45 10.74 -22.27
C CYS A 155 -17.00 9.54 -21.47
N PHE A 156 -17.17 9.68 -20.16
CA PHE A 156 -17.51 8.57 -19.27
C PHE A 156 -18.65 8.93 -18.31
N PRO A 157 -19.90 9.02 -18.79
CA PRO A 157 -21.04 9.43 -17.96
C PRO A 157 -21.43 8.40 -16.88
N LEU A 158 -21.01 7.14 -17.02
CA LEU A 158 -21.27 6.06 -16.05
C LEU A 158 -20.16 5.90 -15.01
N LEU A 159 -19.23 6.85 -14.92
CA LEU A 159 -18.12 6.77 -13.99
C LEU A 159 -18.63 6.77 -12.53
N GLU A 160 -18.16 5.79 -11.77
CA GLU A 160 -18.47 5.64 -10.34
C GLU A 160 -17.28 6.04 -9.46
N GLU A 161 -16.05 5.89 -9.95
CA GLU A 161 -14.83 6.24 -9.24
C GLU A 161 -13.94 7.15 -10.09
N LEU A 162 -13.53 8.28 -9.51
CA LEU A 162 -12.61 9.22 -10.14
C LEU A 162 -11.49 9.60 -9.17
N ASP A 163 -10.25 9.38 -9.58
CA ASP A 163 -9.05 9.81 -8.85
C ASP A 163 -8.25 10.81 -9.69
N LEU A 164 -8.16 12.04 -9.22
CA LEU A 164 -7.34 13.12 -9.80
C LEU A 164 -6.29 13.61 -8.80
N SER A 165 -5.78 12.74 -7.93
CA SER A 165 -4.94 13.13 -6.79
C SER A 165 -3.53 13.58 -7.19
N TYR A 166 -2.95 14.46 -6.36
CA TYR A 166 -1.58 14.95 -6.41
C TYR A 166 -1.13 15.54 -7.76
N PRO A 167 -1.87 16.50 -8.36
CA PRO A 167 -1.36 17.21 -9.53
C PRO A 167 -0.10 18.03 -9.20
N GLU A 168 0.92 18.07 -10.08
CA GLU A 168 2.16 18.82 -9.81
C GLU A 168 1.95 20.35 -9.96
N ASN A 169 1.29 20.77 -11.04
CA ASN A 169 0.91 22.17 -11.30
C ASN A 169 -0.61 22.26 -11.49
N VAL A 170 -1.28 22.87 -10.53
CA VAL A 170 -2.68 23.28 -10.70
C VAL A 170 -2.67 24.73 -11.14
N ASP A 171 -3.33 25.04 -12.27
CA ASP A 171 -3.49 26.43 -12.68
C ASP A 171 -4.09 27.24 -11.52
N LEU A 172 -3.40 28.33 -11.17
CA LEU A 172 -3.66 29.22 -10.03
C LEU A 172 -5.00 29.99 -10.12
N ILE A 173 -5.88 29.62 -11.04
CA ILE A 173 -7.15 30.26 -11.31
C ILE A 173 -8.26 29.21 -11.20
N VAL A 174 -8.40 28.61 -10.01
CA VAL A 174 -9.62 27.88 -9.68
C VAL A 174 -10.72 28.91 -9.37
N ASN A 175 -11.25 29.51 -10.44
CA ASN A 175 -12.58 30.11 -10.46
C ASN A 175 -13.61 28.95 -10.50
N PRO A 176 -14.86 29.19 -10.06
CA PRO A 176 -15.80 28.15 -9.64
C PRO A 176 -16.42 27.38 -10.82
N LEU A 177 -15.68 26.50 -11.49
CA LEU A 177 -16.18 25.77 -12.68
C LEU A 177 -15.98 24.24 -12.68
N PHE A 178 -15.77 23.62 -11.51
CA PHE A 178 -16.27 22.24 -11.29
C PHE A 178 -17.80 22.09 -11.51
N PHE A 179 -18.50 23.15 -11.96
CA PHE A 179 -19.95 23.34 -11.95
C PHE A 179 -20.65 22.89 -13.24
N GLU A 180 -19.94 22.31 -14.20
CA GLU A 180 -20.52 21.79 -15.44
C GLU A 180 -20.31 20.29 -15.61
N LEU A 181 -19.94 19.57 -14.56
CA LEU A 181 -20.03 18.11 -14.57
C LEU A 181 -21.52 17.73 -14.69
N PRO A 182 -21.96 17.04 -15.76
CA PRO A 182 -23.31 16.46 -15.84
C PRO A 182 -23.58 15.52 -14.65
N GLU A 183 -24.84 15.16 -14.42
CA GLU A 183 -25.25 14.23 -13.36
C GLU A 183 -24.45 12.92 -13.41
N GLN A 184 -23.35 12.88 -12.66
CA GLN A 184 -22.44 11.75 -12.64
C GLN A 184 -22.90 10.75 -11.59
N LYS A 185 -22.77 9.47 -11.92
CA LYS A 185 -22.99 8.36 -10.98
C LYS A 185 -21.80 8.13 -10.04
N LEU A 186 -21.01 9.18 -9.79
CA LEU A 186 -19.84 9.11 -8.92
C LEU A 186 -20.24 8.70 -7.51
N ARG A 187 -19.65 7.60 -7.07
CA ARG A 187 -19.70 7.06 -5.71
C ARG A 187 -18.44 7.38 -4.93
N LYS A 188 -17.31 7.52 -5.61
CA LYS A 188 -16.01 7.80 -5.00
C LYS A 188 -15.24 8.86 -5.76
N VAL A 189 -14.71 9.82 -5.02
CA VAL A 189 -13.83 10.85 -5.57
C VAL A 189 -12.57 11.01 -4.71
N ASN A 190 -11.41 11.03 -5.36
CA ASN A 190 -10.14 11.36 -4.72
C ASN A 190 -9.53 12.61 -5.37
N LEU A 191 -9.50 13.70 -4.61
CA LEU A 191 -8.94 15.00 -4.97
C LEU A 191 -7.83 15.40 -3.99
N SER A 192 -7.11 14.43 -3.45
CA SER A 192 -5.96 14.68 -2.57
C SER A 192 -4.88 15.50 -3.27
N GLY A 193 -4.13 16.33 -2.53
CA GLY A 193 -3.04 17.14 -3.07
C GLY A 193 -3.47 18.39 -3.85
N HIS A 194 -4.77 18.66 -4.00
CA HIS A 194 -5.26 19.91 -4.60
C HIS A 194 -5.14 21.07 -3.60
N TYR A 195 -3.95 21.67 -3.52
CA TYR A 195 -3.61 22.65 -2.49
C TYR A 195 -4.49 23.91 -2.48
N TYR A 196 -5.12 24.28 -3.60
CA TYR A 196 -5.97 25.47 -3.74
C TYR A 196 -7.48 25.20 -3.61
N MET A 197 -7.87 23.95 -3.39
CA MET A 197 -9.29 23.59 -3.26
C MET A 197 -9.90 24.18 -1.99
N LYS A 198 -11.03 24.90 -2.14
CA LYS A 198 -11.75 25.59 -1.06
C LYS A 198 -13.06 24.91 -0.70
N ASP A 199 -13.58 25.21 0.49
CA ASP A 199 -14.87 24.71 1.00
C ASP A 199 -16.04 24.85 0.00
N SER A 200 -16.10 25.98 -0.72
CA SER A 200 -17.15 26.21 -1.72
C SER A 200 -17.10 25.20 -2.86
N MET A 201 -15.92 24.73 -3.26
CA MET A 201 -15.77 23.75 -4.34
C MET A 201 -16.23 22.37 -3.89
N LEU A 202 -15.81 21.96 -2.69
CA LEU A 202 -16.27 20.72 -2.05
C LEU A 202 -17.81 20.72 -1.89
N LEU A 203 -18.39 21.82 -1.41
CA LEU A 203 -19.84 21.93 -1.25
C LEU A 203 -20.60 21.75 -2.56
N ASN A 204 -20.15 22.41 -3.62
CA ASN A 204 -20.83 22.34 -4.92
C ASN A 204 -20.70 20.97 -5.57
N MET A 205 -19.58 20.28 -5.39
CA MET A 205 -19.43 18.88 -5.80
C MET A 205 -20.46 17.98 -5.09
N CYS A 206 -20.59 18.10 -3.76
CA CYS A 206 -21.57 17.33 -2.99
C CYS A 206 -23.03 17.63 -3.36
N LYS A 207 -23.34 18.84 -3.82
CA LYS A 207 -24.69 19.17 -4.32
C LYS A 207 -25.05 18.45 -5.62
N ARG A 208 -24.06 18.16 -6.47
CA ARG A 208 -24.26 17.59 -7.81
C ARG A 208 -24.09 16.07 -7.87
N CYS A 209 -23.16 15.51 -7.10
CA CYS A 209 -22.88 14.08 -7.09
C CYS A 209 -23.84 13.35 -6.16
N GLU A 210 -25.03 13.01 -6.64
CA GLU A 210 -26.10 12.54 -5.76
C GLU A 210 -25.80 11.21 -5.06
N PHE A 211 -25.04 10.34 -5.73
CA PHE A 211 -24.69 8.98 -5.30
C PHE A 211 -23.36 8.90 -4.56
N LEU A 212 -22.77 10.02 -4.18
CA LEU A 212 -21.45 10.06 -3.56
C LEU A 212 -21.46 9.35 -2.20
N GLU A 213 -20.59 8.37 -2.04
CA GLU A 213 -20.43 7.56 -0.82
C GLU A 213 -19.05 7.76 -0.17
N GLU A 214 -18.02 8.08 -0.95
CA GLU A 214 -16.64 8.22 -0.48
C GLU A 214 -15.97 9.50 -1.00
N ILE A 215 -15.36 10.26 -0.09
CA ILE A 215 -14.58 11.45 -0.42
C ILE A 215 -13.18 11.34 0.19
N VAL A 216 -12.17 11.51 -0.65
CA VAL A 216 -10.76 11.55 -0.24
C VAL A 216 -10.13 12.88 -0.68
N MET A 217 -9.73 13.69 0.29
CA MET A 217 -9.10 15.01 0.11
C MET A 217 -7.98 15.21 1.12
N LEU A 218 -6.93 14.39 1.00
CA LEU A 218 -5.75 14.49 1.86
C LEU A 218 -4.81 15.59 1.34
N LYS A 219 -4.18 16.33 2.25
CA LYS A 219 -3.25 17.44 1.94
C LYS A 219 -3.90 18.59 1.14
N CYS A 220 -5.19 18.88 1.37
CA CYS A 220 -5.91 20.02 0.78
C CYS A 220 -5.93 21.22 1.75
N SER A 221 -5.03 22.18 1.55
CA SER A 221 -4.71 23.22 2.56
C SER A 221 -5.82 24.21 2.90
N PHE A 222 -6.83 24.40 2.05
CA PHE A 222 -7.92 25.38 2.29
C PHE A 222 -9.27 24.73 2.59
N ILE A 223 -9.32 23.41 2.77
CA ILE A 223 -10.53 22.75 3.27
C ILE A 223 -10.57 22.87 4.80
N THR A 224 -11.71 23.30 5.31
CA THR A 224 -11.94 23.49 6.75
C THR A 224 -12.98 22.52 7.28
N HIS A 225 -13.06 22.38 8.61
CA HIS A 225 -14.13 21.62 9.25
C HIS A 225 -15.53 22.13 8.87
N TYR A 226 -15.69 23.43 8.57
CA TYR A 226 -16.97 24.01 8.15
C TYR A 226 -17.35 23.56 6.73
N GLY A 227 -16.40 23.57 5.80
CA GLY A 227 -16.61 23.05 4.45
C GLY A 227 -17.00 21.58 4.45
N VAL A 228 -16.28 20.77 5.24
CA VAL A 228 -16.62 19.36 5.42
C VAL A 228 -18.00 19.20 6.07
N ALA A 229 -18.34 19.98 7.09
CA ALA A 229 -19.65 19.93 7.73
C ALA A 229 -20.79 20.26 6.75
N SER A 230 -20.60 21.27 5.91
CA SER A 230 -21.57 21.67 4.88
C SER A 230 -21.72 20.60 3.81
N ALA A 231 -20.61 19.98 3.38
CA ALA A 231 -20.62 18.85 2.45
C ALA A 231 -21.36 17.63 3.00
N ILE A 232 -21.18 17.32 4.29
CA ILE A 232 -21.91 16.24 4.98
C ILE A 232 -23.41 16.55 5.02
N CYS A 233 -23.79 17.80 5.28
CA CYS A 233 -25.20 18.19 5.28
C CYS A 233 -25.86 18.03 3.90
N GLU A 234 -25.12 18.30 2.83
CA GLU A 234 -25.61 18.04 1.47
C GLU A 234 -25.70 16.54 1.18
N ARG A 235 -24.72 15.74 1.62
CA ARG A 235 -24.65 14.29 1.37
C ARG A 235 -24.59 13.48 2.68
N PRO A 236 -25.75 13.27 3.36
CA PRO A 236 -25.81 12.48 4.59
C PRO A 236 -25.62 10.97 4.38
N GLY A 237 -25.60 10.51 3.13
CA GLY A 237 -25.38 9.11 2.74
C GLY A 237 -23.90 8.67 2.66
N LEU A 238 -22.96 9.58 2.92
CA LEU A 238 -21.52 9.29 2.87
C LEU A 238 -21.15 8.18 3.86
N LYS A 239 -20.32 7.23 3.39
CA LYS A 239 -19.82 6.07 4.14
C LYS A 239 -18.33 6.17 4.45
N SER A 240 -17.58 6.97 3.70
CA SER A 240 -16.15 7.19 3.90
C SER A 240 -15.80 8.66 3.76
N LEU A 241 -15.09 9.19 4.75
CA LEU A 241 -14.53 10.54 4.71
C LEU A 241 -13.04 10.49 5.03
N SER A 242 -12.23 11.07 4.16
CA SER A 242 -10.79 11.18 4.38
C SER A 242 -10.32 12.60 4.09
N PHE A 243 -9.99 13.32 5.16
CA PHE A 243 -9.51 14.68 5.12
C PHE A 243 -8.31 14.81 6.05
N SER A 244 -7.28 15.55 5.63
CA SER A 244 -6.13 15.79 6.50
C SER A 244 -5.77 17.25 6.58
N LYS A 245 -5.16 17.63 7.71
CA LYS A 245 -4.76 19.01 8.02
C LYS A 245 -5.95 20.00 7.97
N LEU A 246 -7.12 19.57 8.44
CA LEU A 246 -8.28 20.45 8.50
C LEU A 246 -7.98 21.64 9.42
N ARG A 247 -8.11 22.85 8.86
CA ARG A 247 -7.83 24.09 9.61
C ARG A 247 -8.94 24.38 10.62
N LEU A 248 -8.54 24.80 11.81
CA LEU A 248 -9.40 25.45 12.78
C LEU A 248 -9.44 26.95 12.55
N PHE A 249 -10.63 27.48 12.26
CA PHE A 249 -10.90 28.90 12.45
C PHE A 249 -11.87 29.02 13.63
N GLY A 250 -11.42 29.56 14.77
CA GLY A 250 -12.29 29.97 15.90
C GLY A 250 -12.74 28.86 16.87
N ILE A 251 -12.81 29.22 18.15
CA ILE A 251 -13.05 28.34 19.33
C ILE A 251 -14.48 27.74 19.37
N GLY A 252 -15.42 28.21 18.56
CA GLY A 252 -16.81 27.71 18.53
C GLY A 252 -17.14 26.67 17.44
N ASN A 253 -16.24 26.43 16.49
CA ASN A 253 -16.60 25.81 15.21
C ASN A 253 -16.48 24.27 15.16
N HIS A 254 -15.88 23.65 16.19
CA HIS A 254 -15.83 22.18 16.29
C HIS A 254 -17.22 21.55 16.42
N ASN A 255 -18.16 22.22 17.08
CA ASN A 255 -19.48 21.65 17.35
C ASN A 255 -20.27 21.42 16.06
N ILE A 256 -20.23 22.36 15.10
CA ILE A 256 -20.95 22.22 13.82
C ILE A 256 -20.44 21.01 13.03
N PHE A 257 -19.13 20.77 13.05
CA PHE A 257 -18.54 19.61 12.41
C PHE A 257 -18.96 18.30 13.10
N ILE A 258 -18.91 18.25 14.43
CA ILE A 258 -19.39 17.11 15.21
C ILE A 258 -20.86 16.83 14.90
N ASP A 259 -21.72 17.85 15.01
CA ASP A 259 -23.17 17.77 14.79
C ASP A 259 -23.51 17.32 13.36
N SER A 260 -22.68 17.65 12.39
CA SER A 260 -22.84 17.20 11.01
C SER A 260 -22.36 15.76 10.84
N LEU A 261 -21.18 15.42 11.36
CA LEU A 261 -20.60 14.08 11.26
C LEU A 261 -21.51 13.02 11.88
N VAL A 262 -22.15 13.33 13.01
CA VAL A 262 -23.07 12.38 13.69
C VAL A 262 -24.34 12.06 12.87
N LYS A 263 -24.59 12.76 11.76
CA LYS A 263 -25.70 12.46 10.83
C LYS A 263 -25.39 11.30 9.87
N LEU A 264 -24.12 10.93 9.71
CA LEU A 264 -23.66 9.89 8.78
C LEU A 264 -23.87 8.48 9.34
N LYS A 265 -25.10 7.99 9.31
CA LYS A 265 -25.47 6.67 9.90
C LYS A 265 -24.67 5.48 9.34
N GLY A 266 -24.16 5.60 8.11
CA GLY A 266 -23.41 4.54 7.42
C GLY A 266 -21.89 4.71 7.44
N LEU A 267 -21.34 5.58 8.30
CA LEU A 267 -19.90 5.86 8.32
C LEU A 267 -19.09 4.62 8.73
N THR A 268 -18.24 4.15 7.82
CA THR A 268 -17.37 2.97 7.99
C THR A 268 -15.89 3.32 7.96
N CYS A 269 -15.52 4.46 7.38
CA CYS A 269 -14.14 4.93 7.31
C CYS A 269 -14.08 6.43 7.64
N LEU A 270 -13.19 6.78 8.56
CA LEU A 270 -12.90 8.15 8.95
C LEU A 270 -11.39 8.36 9.05
N ASP A 271 -10.86 9.21 8.19
CA ASP A 271 -9.48 9.69 8.26
C ASP A 271 -9.51 11.20 8.48
N LEU A 272 -8.92 11.61 9.62
CA LEU A 272 -8.79 12.99 10.05
C LEU A 272 -7.32 13.37 10.26
N SER A 273 -6.38 12.61 9.67
CA SER A 273 -4.94 12.73 9.93
C SER A 273 -4.44 14.17 9.94
N TYR A 274 -3.53 14.47 10.87
CA TYR A 274 -2.93 15.79 11.07
C TYR A 274 -3.94 16.92 11.32
N SER A 275 -5.14 16.61 11.81
CA SER A 275 -6.16 17.61 12.16
C SER A 275 -6.27 17.76 13.68
N TYR A 276 -6.93 18.83 14.11
CA TYR A 276 -7.30 19.00 15.52
C TYR A 276 -8.65 18.30 15.77
N ILE A 277 -8.64 17.33 16.68
CA ILE A 277 -9.83 16.57 17.07
C ILE A 277 -9.96 16.63 18.59
N SER A 278 -11.19 16.59 19.10
CA SER A 278 -11.44 16.66 20.55
C SER A 278 -11.99 15.35 21.10
N ASP A 279 -11.82 15.11 22.40
CA ASP A 279 -12.46 13.98 23.08
C ASP A 279 -13.99 13.98 22.93
N ARG A 280 -14.58 15.18 22.81
CA ARG A 280 -16.00 15.35 22.52
C ARG A 280 -16.37 14.79 21.16
N LEU A 281 -15.58 15.04 20.11
CA LEU A 281 -15.81 14.46 18.78
C LEU A 281 -15.82 12.93 18.85
N LEU A 282 -14.80 12.34 19.49
CA LEU A 282 -14.68 10.88 19.62
C LEU A 282 -15.85 10.29 20.42
N SER A 283 -16.24 10.95 21.52
CA SER A 283 -17.38 10.53 22.34
C SER A 283 -18.71 10.63 21.57
N SER A 284 -18.93 11.69 20.79
CA SER A 284 -20.14 11.83 19.96
C SER A 284 -20.22 10.79 18.84
N ILE A 285 -19.08 10.37 18.27
CA ILE A 285 -19.02 9.24 17.32
C ILE A 285 -19.39 7.93 18.06
N ALA A 286 -18.84 7.73 19.26
CA ALA A 286 -19.11 6.57 20.11
C ALA A 286 -20.60 6.41 20.42
N GLU A 287 -21.26 7.50 20.83
CA GLU A 287 -22.70 7.54 21.16
C GLU A 287 -23.61 7.16 19.99
N LYS A 288 -23.16 7.36 18.74
CA LYS A 288 -23.92 6.94 17.56
C LYS A 288 -23.74 5.48 17.22
N GLY A 289 -22.70 4.83 17.72
CA GLY A 289 -22.43 3.41 17.46
C GLY A 289 -22.23 3.11 15.98
N PHE A 290 -21.48 3.97 15.27
CA PHE A 290 -21.22 3.74 13.84
C PHE A 290 -20.51 2.41 13.60
N PRO A 291 -20.75 1.75 12.45
CA PRO A 291 -20.02 0.55 12.05
C PRO A 291 -18.61 0.89 11.53
N LEU A 292 -17.86 1.69 12.29
CA LEU A 292 -16.57 2.21 11.90
C LEU A 292 -15.53 1.07 11.86
N ARG A 293 -15.00 0.81 10.67
CA ARG A 293 -13.99 -0.24 10.41
C ARG A 293 -12.59 0.33 10.30
N LYS A 294 -12.46 1.54 9.76
CA LYS A 294 -11.18 2.24 9.56
C LYS A 294 -11.19 3.59 10.24
N LEU A 295 -10.21 3.82 11.10
CA LEU A 295 -9.96 5.09 11.76
C LEU A 295 -8.49 5.48 11.62
N VAL A 296 -8.25 6.68 11.09
CA VAL A 296 -6.91 7.25 10.92
C VAL A 296 -6.84 8.58 11.65
N LEU A 297 -6.10 8.61 12.75
CA LEU A 297 -5.85 9.78 13.59
C LEU A 297 -4.35 10.12 13.66
N GLN A 298 -3.58 9.65 12.68
CA GLN A 298 -2.14 9.92 12.55
C GLN A 298 -1.84 11.41 12.72
N GLY A 299 -0.97 11.76 13.66
CA GLY A 299 -0.50 13.14 13.88
C GLY A 299 -1.60 14.13 14.27
N CYS A 300 -2.78 13.65 14.69
CA CYS A 300 -3.84 14.51 15.20
C CYS A 300 -3.49 15.12 16.56
N LEU A 301 -4.07 16.28 16.85
CA LEU A 301 -3.86 17.04 18.09
C LEU A 301 -5.18 17.22 18.86
N ASP A 302 -5.09 17.53 20.16
CA ASP A 302 -6.21 17.95 21.05
C ASP A 302 -7.19 16.85 21.53
N TYR A 303 -6.87 15.58 21.29
CA TYR A 303 -7.55 14.43 21.90
C TYR A 303 -6.66 13.70 22.89
N SER A 304 -7.28 12.91 23.76
CA SER A 304 -6.62 12.18 24.83
C SER A 304 -7.02 10.70 24.85
N TYR A 305 -6.40 9.96 25.78
CA TYR A 305 -6.79 8.59 26.09
C TYR A 305 -8.28 8.46 26.42
N VAL A 306 -8.89 9.47 27.07
CA VAL A 306 -10.30 9.40 27.49
C VAL A 306 -11.24 9.36 26.29
N GLY A 307 -11.06 10.25 25.30
CA GLY A 307 -11.87 10.25 24.09
C GLY A 307 -11.67 8.98 23.26
N LEU A 308 -10.43 8.53 23.12
CA LEU A 308 -10.13 7.29 22.40
C LEU A 308 -10.74 6.06 23.10
N TYR A 309 -10.63 5.97 24.44
CA TYR A 309 -11.23 4.90 25.22
C TYR A 309 -12.76 4.88 25.06
N ASN A 310 -13.42 6.04 25.14
CA ASN A 310 -14.86 6.14 24.94
C ASN A 310 -15.27 5.63 23.56
N LEU A 311 -14.53 5.99 22.51
CA LEU A 311 -14.79 5.51 21.16
C LEU A 311 -14.62 4.00 21.03
N LEU A 312 -13.45 3.47 21.39
CA LEU A 312 -13.13 2.06 21.18
C LEU A 312 -13.96 1.13 22.08
N SER A 313 -14.36 1.58 23.28
CA SER A 313 -15.21 0.81 24.19
C SER A 313 -16.68 0.71 23.74
N ASN A 314 -17.14 1.54 22.80
CA ASN A 314 -18.51 1.50 22.26
C ASN A 314 -18.56 1.07 20.79
N CYS A 315 -17.44 1.12 20.06
CA CYS A 315 -17.34 0.72 18.66
C CYS A 315 -16.36 -0.46 18.50
N HIS A 316 -16.89 -1.67 18.26
CA HIS A 316 -16.10 -2.92 18.28
C HIS A 316 -15.75 -3.49 16.89
N TYR A 317 -16.02 -2.74 15.81
CA TYR A 317 -15.87 -3.23 14.43
C TYR A 317 -14.55 -2.81 13.76
N PHE A 318 -13.62 -2.22 14.52
CA PHE A 318 -12.38 -1.70 13.96
C PHE A 318 -11.48 -2.81 13.43
N GLN A 319 -11.11 -2.66 12.17
CA GLN A 319 -10.18 -3.54 11.44
C GLN A 319 -8.86 -2.82 11.14
N TYR A 320 -8.91 -1.50 11.00
CA TYR A 320 -7.75 -0.66 10.70
C TYR A 320 -7.72 0.54 11.65
N LEU A 321 -6.64 0.65 12.42
CA LEU A 321 -6.43 1.74 13.37
C LEU A 321 -5.04 2.36 13.19
N ASP A 322 -4.99 3.63 12.80
CA ASP A 322 -3.74 4.38 12.73
C ASP A 322 -3.76 5.50 13.76
N LEU A 323 -2.89 5.36 14.75
CA LEU A 323 -2.69 6.26 15.89
C LEU A 323 -1.23 6.73 15.93
N GLN A 324 -0.53 6.76 14.79
CA GLN A 324 0.84 7.26 14.76
C GLN A 324 0.92 8.66 15.37
N SER A 325 1.93 8.90 16.22
CA SER A 325 2.11 10.16 16.97
C SER A 325 0.97 10.48 17.94
N ALA A 326 0.35 9.46 18.53
CA ALA A 326 -0.54 9.62 19.69
C ALA A 326 0.30 9.59 20.99
N ASP A 327 0.95 10.71 21.31
CA ASP A 327 1.99 10.80 22.36
C ASP A 327 1.50 10.46 23.78
N PHE A 328 0.19 10.52 24.03
CA PHE A 328 -0.41 10.15 25.32
C PHE A 328 -0.50 8.63 25.53
N LEU A 329 -0.29 7.81 24.50
CA LEU A 329 -0.38 6.35 24.61
C LEU A 329 0.81 5.78 25.39
N ASN A 330 0.51 4.91 26.33
CA ASN A 330 1.48 4.10 27.06
C ASN A 330 0.99 2.64 27.09
N ASP A 331 1.84 1.73 27.60
CA ASP A 331 1.53 0.29 27.64
C ASP A 331 0.21 -0.04 28.36
N SER A 332 -0.10 0.67 29.46
CA SER A 332 -1.35 0.49 30.23
C SER A 332 -2.58 0.91 29.42
N HIS A 333 -2.46 1.99 28.63
CA HIS A 333 -3.50 2.42 27.71
C HIS A 333 -3.74 1.36 26.64
N VAL A 334 -2.70 0.89 25.94
CA VAL A 334 -2.82 -0.14 24.91
C VAL A 334 -3.40 -1.44 25.47
N LEU A 335 -3.00 -1.84 26.67
CA LEU A 335 -3.56 -3.01 27.35
C LEU A 335 -5.07 -2.92 27.60
N LYS A 336 -5.57 -1.73 27.93
CA LYS A 336 -7.01 -1.52 28.13
C LYS A 336 -7.75 -1.45 26.80
N LEU A 337 -7.22 -0.69 25.83
CA LEU A 337 -7.86 -0.48 24.52
C LEU A 337 -7.92 -1.78 23.70
N SER A 338 -6.86 -2.58 23.72
CA SER A 338 -6.80 -3.84 22.97
C SER A 338 -7.91 -4.84 23.29
N ARG A 339 -8.52 -4.75 24.49
CA ARG A 339 -9.65 -5.61 24.90
C ARG A 339 -10.92 -5.37 24.07
N PHE A 340 -11.02 -4.22 23.39
CA PHE A 340 -12.16 -3.86 22.56
C PHE A 340 -11.92 -4.09 21.06
N LEU A 341 -10.74 -4.59 20.69
CA LEU A 341 -10.23 -4.62 19.32
C LEU A 341 -10.17 -6.05 18.73
N ALA A 342 -11.21 -6.86 18.98
CA ALA A 342 -11.26 -8.26 18.55
C ALA A 342 -11.21 -8.44 17.03
N ASP A 343 -11.72 -7.47 16.26
CA ASP A 343 -11.73 -7.48 14.79
C ASP A 343 -10.51 -6.83 14.15
N LEU A 344 -9.55 -6.34 14.95
CA LEU A 344 -8.43 -5.55 14.46
C LEU A 344 -7.48 -6.40 13.61
N VAL A 345 -7.18 -5.91 12.41
CA VAL A 345 -6.27 -6.55 11.45
C VAL A 345 -4.96 -5.77 11.31
N PHE A 346 -5.05 -4.44 11.35
CA PHE A 346 -3.93 -3.52 11.19
C PHE A 346 -3.90 -2.49 12.30
N ILE A 347 -2.72 -2.27 12.89
CA ILE A 347 -2.47 -1.14 13.79
C ILE A 347 -1.15 -0.45 13.49
N ASN A 348 -1.18 0.87 13.45
CA ASN A 348 -0.01 1.74 13.43
C ASN A 348 0.00 2.60 14.69
N ILE A 349 0.99 2.39 15.54
CA ILE A 349 1.24 3.11 16.79
C ILE A 349 2.70 3.61 16.82
N SER A 350 3.26 3.87 15.64
CA SER A 350 4.59 4.46 15.51
C SER A 350 4.67 5.85 16.13
N LYS A 351 5.86 6.27 16.55
CA LYS A 351 6.10 7.58 17.18
C LYS A 351 5.30 7.79 18.46
N CYS A 352 4.98 6.70 19.18
CA CYS A 352 4.40 6.73 20.51
C CYS A 352 5.49 6.33 21.51
N ASP A 353 6.29 7.30 21.96
CA ASP A 353 7.56 7.07 22.67
C ASP A 353 7.42 6.40 24.05
N SER A 354 6.20 6.28 24.59
CA SER A 354 5.95 5.58 25.87
C SER A 354 5.53 4.11 25.70
N LEU A 355 5.54 3.58 24.48
CA LEU A 355 5.20 2.18 24.18
C LEU A 355 6.44 1.27 24.17
N THR A 356 6.32 0.12 24.81
CA THR A 356 7.38 -0.90 24.91
C THR A 356 6.88 -2.27 24.43
N ASN A 357 7.65 -3.33 24.70
CA ASN A 357 7.26 -4.70 24.38
C ASN A 357 5.89 -5.06 25.03
N LEU A 358 5.54 -4.44 26.17
CA LEU A 358 4.27 -4.70 26.86
C LEU A 358 3.05 -4.30 26.00
N ALA A 359 3.10 -3.18 25.28
CA ALA A 359 2.04 -2.80 24.35
C ALA A 359 1.88 -3.82 23.21
N LEU A 360 3.00 -4.27 22.62
CA LEU A 360 2.97 -5.29 21.57
C LEU A 360 2.33 -6.57 22.07
N PHE A 361 2.76 -7.09 23.22
CA PHE A 361 2.18 -8.31 23.79
C PHE A 361 0.72 -8.15 24.19
N ALA A 362 0.30 -6.98 24.66
CA ALA A 362 -1.10 -6.72 24.94
C ALA A 362 -1.97 -6.79 23.68
N LEU A 363 -1.48 -6.25 22.56
CA LEU A 363 -2.16 -6.34 21.26
C LEU A 363 -2.24 -7.80 20.79
N LEU A 364 -1.10 -8.51 20.77
CA LEU A 364 -1.04 -9.91 20.32
C LEU A 364 -1.93 -10.84 21.15
N ARG A 365 -2.04 -10.59 22.46
CA ARG A 365 -2.87 -11.38 23.37
C ARG A 365 -4.37 -11.17 23.20
N ASN A 366 -4.79 -9.95 22.87
CA ASN A 366 -6.22 -9.59 22.89
C ASN A 366 -6.83 -9.45 21.48
N CYS A 367 -6.01 -9.40 20.43
CA CYS A 367 -6.46 -9.17 19.04
C CYS A 367 -6.16 -10.40 18.16
N ASP A 368 -7.12 -11.33 18.09
CA ASP A 368 -6.94 -12.63 17.40
C ASP A 368 -6.80 -12.52 15.87
N LYS A 369 -7.29 -11.43 15.27
CA LYS A 369 -7.23 -11.19 13.81
C LYS A 369 -6.05 -10.30 13.39
N LEU A 370 -5.22 -9.88 14.35
CA LEU A 370 -4.17 -8.90 14.12
C LEU A 370 -3.08 -9.48 13.21
N SER A 371 -2.99 -8.94 12.01
CA SER A 371 -2.07 -9.43 10.97
C SER A 371 -0.87 -8.51 10.78
N GLU A 372 -1.02 -7.21 11.05
CA GLU A 372 0.04 -6.22 10.82
C GLU A 372 0.13 -5.21 11.97
N VAL A 373 1.36 -5.03 12.48
CA VAL A 373 1.70 -4.06 13.51
C VAL A 373 2.87 -3.21 13.03
N ILE A 374 2.68 -1.89 13.08
CA ILE A 374 3.74 -0.90 12.86
C ILE A 374 3.99 -0.18 14.19
N MET A 375 5.20 -0.32 14.72
CA MET A 375 5.69 0.24 15.99
C MET A 375 7.08 0.87 15.79
N GLU A 376 7.23 1.69 14.75
CA GLU A 376 8.49 2.41 14.47
C GLU A 376 8.64 3.62 15.39
N TYR A 377 9.88 3.99 15.74
CA TYR A 377 10.14 5.13 16.65
C TYR A 377 9.34 5.03 17.97
N THR A 378 9.52 3.95 18.72
CA THR A 378 8.92 3.73 20.05
C THR A 378 10.01 3.39 21.07
N CYS A 379 9.63 3.00 22.29
CA CYS A 379 10.54 2.47 23.31
C CYS A 379 10.58 0.92 23.34
N ILE A 380 10.19 0.23 22.27
CA ILE A 380 10.35 -1.23 22.19
C ILE A 380 11.85 -1.62 22.34
N GLY A 381 12.11 -2.71 23.05
CA GLY A 381 13.45 -3.14 23.50
C GLY A 381 13.95 -2.47 24.79
N LYS A 382 13.29 -1.41 25.28
CA LYS A 382 13.64 -0.81 26.56
C LYS A 382 13.21 -1.71 27.71
N ARG A 383 14.19 -2.23 28.46
CA ARG A 383 13.93 -3.04 29.67
C ARG A 383 13.38 -2.12 30.77
N ILE A 384 12.08 -2.24 31.06
CA ILE A 384 11.49 -1.63 32.25
C ILE A 384 11.99 -2.42 33.46
N VAL A 385 12.42 -1.73 34.52
CA VAL A 385 13.10 -2.27 35.72
C VAL A 385 12.17 -3.16 36.59
N GLU A 386 10.98 -3.51 36.10
CA GLU A 386 10.06 -4.40 36.80
C GLU A 386 10.16 -5.83 36.25
N ASN A 387 10.40 -6.78 37.17
CA ASN A 387 10.56 -8.22 36.97
C ASN A 387 9.33 -8.96 36.38
N SER A 388 8.64 -8.41 35.37
CA SER A 388 7.43 -9.01 34.79
C SER A 388 7.66 -9.78 33.49
N TYR A 389 8.85 -9.70 32.89
CA TYR A 389 9.24 -10.58 31.77
C TYR A 389 9.56 -11.98 32.29
N THR A 390 8.52 -12.75 32.64
CA THR A 390 8.61 -14.19 32.41
C THR A 390 8.41 -14.39 30.91
N PRO A 391 9.42 -14.90 30.18
CA PRO A 391 9.23 -15.27 28.80
C PRO A 391 8.06 -16.25 28.75
N MET A 392 6.95 -15.82 28.15
CA MET A 392 5.79 -16.67 27.86
C MET A 392 6.19 -17.62 26.73
N ASN A 393 7.17 -18.47 26.98
CA ASN A 393 7.78 -19.40 26.02
C ASN A 393 6.80 -20.46 25.50
N SER A 394 5.52 -20.41 25.90
CA SER A 394 4.48 -21.36 25.49
C SER A 394 3.32 -20.73 24.70
N VAL A 395 3.27 -19.39 24.54
CA VAL A 395 2.16 -18.74 23.83
C VAL A 395 2.65 -18.27 22.46
N GLU A 396 2.10 -18.88 21.41
CA GLU A 396 2.33 -18.51 20.02
C GLU A 396 1.19 -17.62 19.50
N TYR A 397 1.55 -16.67 18.64
CA TYR A 397 0.68 -15.73 17.96
C TYR A 397 0.78 -15.94 16.44
N PRO A 398 0.19 -17.04 15.91
CA PRO A 398 0.27 -17.41 14.50
C PRO A 398 -0.48 -16.45 13.58
N GLN A 399 -1.29 -15.53 14.11
CA GLN A 399 -2.04 -14.55 13.34
C GLN A 399 -1.16 -13.43 12.76
N LEU A 400 -0.05 -13.08 13.43
CA LEU A 400 0.79 -11.96 13.03
C LEU A 400 1.65 -12.32 11.82
N LYS A 401 1.55 -11.52 10.76
CA LYS A 401 2.29 -11.71 9.50
C LYS A 401 3.29 -10.60 9.21
N SER A 402 3.02 -9.37 9.64
CA SER A 402 3.85 -8.20 9.38
C SER A 402 4.16 -7.48 10.68
N LEU A 403 5.47 -7.34 10.99
CA LEU A 403 5.96 -6.63 12.16
C LEU A 403 7.02 -5.63 11.74
N ARG A 404 6.71 -4.34 11.87
CA ARG A 404 7.63 -3.25 11.54
C ARG A 404 8.10 -2.53 12.79
N LEU A 405 9.39 -2.66 13.07
CA LEU A 405 10.06 -2.14 14.27
C LEU A 405 11.23 -1.21 13.90
N GLY A 406 11.24 -0.63 12.71
CA GLY A 406 12.28 0.27 12.28
C GLY A 406 12.48 1.46 13.23
N HIS A 407 13.71 2.00 13.26
CA HIS A 407 14.11 3.16 14.04
C HIS A 407 13.97 3.03 15.56
N ASN A 408 13.82 1.81 16.09
CA ASN A 408 13.81 1.58 17.54
C ASN A 408 15.24 1.38 18.06
N THR A 409 15.78 2.43 18.69
CA THR A 409 17.18 2.46 19.17
C THR A 409 17.43 1.66 20.44
N SER A 410 16.39 1.15 21.11
CA SER A 410 16.55 0.29 22.29
C SER A 410 16.46 -1.21 21.98
N LEU A 411 16.12 -1.56 20.73
CA LEU A 411 15.87 -2.94 20.31
C LEU A 411 17.18 -3.72 20.18
N ARG A 412 17.23 -4.92 20.78
CA ARG A 412 18.42 -5.80 20.82
C ARG A 412 18.10 -7.20 20.31
N ASP A 413 19.14 -8.00 20.12
CA ASP A 413 19.06 -9.39 19.67
C ASP A 413 18.07 -10.24 20.49
N ASP A 414 18.11 -10.15 21.83
CA ASP A 414 17.20 -10.91 22.70
C ASP A 414 15.72 -10.57 22.46
N ASP A 415 15.40 -9.31 22.16
CA ASP A 415 14.04 -8.87 21.88
C ASP A 415 13.53 -9.45 20.55
N ILE A 416 14.30 -9.32 19.47
CA ILE A 416 13.90 -9.85 18.16
C ILE A 416 13.82 -11.38 18.18
N ASN A 417 14.70 -12.04 18.94
CA ASN A 417 14.68 -13.48 19.17
C ASN A 417 13.45 -13.95 19.93
N MET A 418 12.93 -13.11 20.84
CA MET A 418 11.69 -13.35 21.55
C MET A 418 10.50 -13.20 20.60
N PHE A 419 10.43 -12.09 19.84
CA PHE A 419 9.34 -11.82 18.91
C PHE A 419 9.23 -12.89 17.82
N ALA A 420 10.35 -13.32 17.25
CA ALA A 420 10.39 -14.40 16.27
C ALA A 420 9.92 -15.76 16.85
N SER A 421 10.18 -16.01 18.14
CA SER A 421 9.75 -17.25 18.79
C SER A 421 8.26 -17.30 19.08
N VAL A 422 7.63 -16.15 19.33
CA VAL A 422 6.20 -16.08 19.61
C VAL A 422 5.36 -15.83 18.36
N CYS A 423 5.94 -15.39 17.24
CA CYS A 423 5.22 -15.11 15.97
C CYS A 423 5.69 -16.07 14.86
N PRO A 424 5.27 -17.35 14.86
CA PRO A 424 5.84 -18.37 13.98
C PRO A 424 5.51 -18.19 12.49
N ASN A 425 4.45 -17.43 12.16
CA ASN A 425 3.98 -17.21 10.79
C ASN A 425 4.41 -15.85 10.20
N LEU A 426 5.43 -15.22 10.77
CA LEU A 426 5.88 -13.91 10.32
C LEU A 426 6.40 -13.97 8.87
N GLN A 427 5.87 -13.09 8.02
CA GLN A 427 6.19 -12.98 6.59
C GLN A 427 7.00 -11.72 6.27
N LEU A 428 6.77 -10.65 7.02
CA LEU A 428 7.51 -9.39 6.91
C LEU A 428 8.08 -9.01 8.27
N LEU A 429 9.39 -8.78 8.30
CA LEU A 429 10.09 -8.21 9.45
C LEU A 429 10.91 -7.00 9.01
N ASP A 430 10.60 -5.83 9.57
CA ASP A 430 11.35 -4.59 9.35
C ASP A 430 12.12 -4.22 10.63
N LEU A 431 13.44 -4.23 10.55
CA LEU A 431 14.39 -3.85 11.60
C LEU A 431 15.31 -2.71 11.12
N SER A 432 14.85 -1.93 10.15
CA SER A 432 15.64 -0.84 9.58
C SER A 432 16.05 0.18 10.64
N SER A 433 17.28 0.69 10.57
CA SER A 433 17.81 1.67 11.53
C SER A 433 17.74 1.22 13.01
N CYS A 434 17.78 -0.08 13.29
CA CYS A 434 17.94 -0.64 14.64
C CYS A 434 19.43 -0.94 14.91
N GLU A 435 20.14 0.01 15.50
CA GLU A 435 21.61 0.02 15.61
C GLU A 435 22.21 -1.09 16.49
N TYR A 436 21.44 -1.65 17.43
CA TYR A 436 21.92 -2.68 18.37
C TYR A 436 21.52 -4.11 17.97
N ILE A 437 21.07 -4.31 16.74
CA ILE A 437 20.85 -5.63 16.17
C ILE A 437 22.15 -6.11 15.53
N SER A 438 22.65 -7.26 16.00
CA SER A 438 23.87 -7.88 15.50
C SER A 438 23.58 -8.99 14.49
N ASP A 439 24.64 -9.43 13.80
CA ASP A 439 24.56 -10.56 12.88
C ASP A 439 24.06 -11.85 13.57
N GLU A 440 24.46 -12.07 14.83
CA GLU A 440 24.06 -13.25 15.59
C GLU A 440 22.59 -13.16 15.99
N GLY A 441 22.07 -11.97 16.30
CA GLY A 441 20.65 -11.75 16.58
C GLY A 441 19.77 -12.09 15.39
N VAL A 442 20.11 -11.54 14.21
CA VAL A 442 19.41 -11.87 12.95
C VAL A 442 19.53 -13.37 12.66
N ALA A 443 20.73 -13.94 12.79
CA ALA A 443 20.95 -15.37 12.57
C ALA A 443 20.04 -16.26 13.44
N GLN A 444 19.85 -15.91 14.71
CA GLN A 444 19.02 -16.66 15.64
C GLN A 444 17.53 -16.54 15.31
N VAL A 445 17.05 -15.34 14.95
CA VAL A 445 15.68 -15.15 14.45
C VAL A 445 15.41 -16.08 13.27
N LEU A 446 16.30 -16.07 12.28
CA LEU A 446 16.12 -16.86 11.06
C LEU A 446 16.21 -18.37 11.30
N ARG A 447 17.05 -18.83 12.23
CA ARG A 447 17.11 -20.24 12.65
C ARG A 447 15.83 -20.69 13.37
N LYS A 448 15.24 -19.84 14.21
CA LYS A 448 14.01 -20.16 14.94
C LYS A 448 12.79 -20.26 14.03
N CYS A 449 12.72 -19.41 12.99
CA CYS A 449 11.71 -19.50 11.95
C CYS A 449 11.88 -20.75 11.04
N ASN A 450 12.90 -21.60 11.25
CA ASN A 450 13.32 -22.64 10.31
C ASN A 450 12.80 -24.07 10.60
N PHE A 451 11.96 -24.30 11.62
CA PHE A 451 11.57 -25.68 11.94
C PHE A 451 10.57 -26.31 10.96
N LYS A 452 9.97 -25.56 10.02
CA LYS A 452 9.01 -26.11 9.03
C LYS A 452 8.95 -25.41 7.66
N VAL A 453 9.97 -24.61 7.29
CA VAL A 453 10.04 -23.62 6.19
C VAL A 453 9.74 -22.21 6.72
N SER A 454 10.77 -21.37 6.77
CA SER A 454 10.61 -19.94 7.08
C SER A 454 9.65 -19.31 6.06
N MET A 455 8.55 -18.74 6.56
CA MET A 455 7.57 -17.99 5.78
C MET A 455 8.03 -16.55 5.52
N LEU A 456 9.24 -16.18 5.94
CA LEU A 456 9.75 -14.83 5.79
C LEU A 456 10.00 -14.53 4.30
N GLU A 457 9.12 -13.71 3.73
CA GLU A 457 9.15 -13.28 2.34
C GLU A 457 9.86 -11.92 2.20
N MET A 458 9.79 -11.06 3.22
CA MET A 458 10.34 -9.71 3.18
C MET A 458 11.15 -9.42 4.44
N LEU A 459 12.40 -9.00 4.26
CA LEU A 459 13.30 -8.64 5.34
C LEU A 459 13.94 -7.27 5.03
N ASN A 460 13.68 -6.29 5.89
CA ASN A 460 14.31 -4.98 5.80
C ASN A 460 15.33 -4.83 6.94
N LEU A 461 16.60 -4.75 6.58
CA LEU A 461 17.75 -4.54 7.46
C LEU A 461 18.49 -3.24 7.10
N SER A 462 17.86 -2.34 6.34
CA SER A 462 18.51 -1.11 5.91
C SER A 462 19.02 -0.29 7.09
N HIS A 463 20.20 0.31 6.93
CA HIS A 463 20.85 1.12 7.96
C HIS A 463 21.09 0.38 9.29
N SER A 464 21.37 -0.92 9.24
CA SER A 464 21.77 -1.74 10.39
C SER A 464 23.26 -2.12 10.33
N GLY A 465 23.80 -2.61 11.45
CA GLY A 465 25.21 -3.01 11.61
C GLY A 465 25.56 -4.39 11.04
N ILE A 466 24.90 -4.84 9.97
CA ILE A 466 25.06 -6.18 9.41
C ILE A 466 26.25 -6.31 8.46
N ASP A 467 26.86 -7.50 8.42
CA ASP A 467 27.98 -7.83 7.55
C ASP A 467 27.74 -9.09 6.66
N ASP A 468 28.78 -9.54 5.94
CA ASP A 468 28.71 -10.74 5.09
C ASP A 468 28.37 -12.04 5.86
N ARG A 469 28.63 -12.12 7.17
CA ARG A 469 28.26 -13.28 8.01
C ARG A 469 26.74 -13.35 8.18
N SER A 470 26.09 -12.21 8.40
CA SER A 470 24.62 -12.12 8.37
C SER A 470 24.06 -12.64 7.05
N LEU A 471 24.61 -12.15 5.93
CA LEU A 471 24.17 -12.54 4.61
C LEU A 471 24.36 -14.04 4.34
N TYR A 472 25.46 -14.63 4.83
CA TYR A 472 25.64 -16.09 4.78
C TYR A 472 24.50 -16.81 5.51
N VAL A 473 24.14 -16.40 6.73
CA VAL A 473 23.07 -17.04 7.48
C VAL A 473 21.70 -16.85 6.82
N ILE A 474 21.40 -15.65 6.32
CA ILE A 474 20.20 -15.38 5.52
C ILE A 474 20.14 -16.35 4.33
N SER A 475 21.25 -16.49 3.61
CA SER A 475 21.36 -17.35 2.43
C SER A 475 21.06 -18.83 2.75
N MET A 476 21.39 -19.28 3.97
CA MET A 476 21.20 -20.66 4.42
C MET A 476 19.86 -20.92 5.10
N SER A 477 19.15 -19.87 5.53
CA SER A 477 17.95 -19.99 6.38
C SER A 477 16.67 -19.52 5.67
N CYS A 478 16.78 -18.60 4.70
CA CYS A 478 15.63 -17.93 4.08
C CYS A 478 15.50 -18.27 2.59
N PHE A 479 15.23 -19.53 2.27
CA PHE A 479 15.06 -19.97 0.87
C PHE A 479 13.81 -19.39 0.19
N GLY A 480 12.80 -18.99 0.97
CA GLY A 480 11.55 -18.35 0.52
C GLY A 480 11.62 -16.83 0.40
N LEU A 481 12.76 -16.21 0.70
CA LEU A 481 12.89 -14.76 0.70
C LEU A 481 12.62 -14.18 -0.71
N LEU A 482 11.69 -13.25 -0.79
CA LEU A 482 11.30 -12.55 -2.02
C LEU A 482 11.94 -11.17 -2.09
N GLN A 483 12.06 -10.47 -0.96
CA GLN A 483 12.62 -9.11 -0.91
C GLN A 483 13.61 -8.96 0.24
N LEU A 484 14.77 -8.39 -0.06
CA LEU A 484 15.80 -8.07 0.91
C LEU A 484 16.26 -6.62 0.75
N ASP A 485 16.00 -5.80 1.78
CA ASP A 485 16.52 -4.43 1.81
C ASP A 485 17.77 -4.33 2.68
N LEU A 486 18.91 -4.02 2.04
CA LEU A 486 20.21 -3.80 2.68
C LEU A 486 20.67 -2.34 2.52
N GLY A 487 19.81 -1.42 2.12
CA GLY A 487 20.20 -0.03 1.87
C GLY A 487 20.99 0.55 3.05
N ARG A 488 22.12 1.23 2.78
CA ARG A 488 23.03 1.80 3.79
C ARG A 488 23.62 0.79 4.79
N CYS A 489 23.72 -0.49 4.44
CA CYS A 489 24.50 -1.46 5.21
C CYS A 489 25.97 -1.36 4.81
N TYR A 490 26.75 -0.58 5.56
CA TYR A 490 28.09 -0.16 5.16
C TYR A 490 29.15 -1.27 5.22
N ASP A 491 28.88 -2.36 5.94
CA ASP A 491 29.82 -3.48 6.13
C ASP A 491 29.54 -4.68 5.21
N VAL A 492 28.46 -4.64 4.43
CA VAL A 492 28.13 -5.64 3.41
C VAL A 492 29.03 -5.49 2.18
N THR A 493 29.57 -6.60 1.68
CA THR A 493 30.42 -6.61 0.49
C THR A 493 29.81 -7.42 -0.66
N LYS A 494 30.45 -7.36 -1.83
CA LYS A 494 30.11 -8.21 -2.99
C LYS A 494 30.01 -9.70 -2.61
N LYS A 495 30.85 -10.19 -1.69
CA LYS A 495 30.87 -11.60 -1.31
C LYS A 495 29.57 -12.02 -0.63
N GLY A 496 29.12 -11.30 0.39
CA GLY A 496 27.86 -11.62 1.08
C GLY A 496 26.65 -11.49 0.16
N VAL A 497 26.61 -10.44 -0.67
CA VAL A 497 25.52 -10.24 -1.65
C VAL A 497 25.42 -11.44 -2.61
N MET A 498 26.54 -11.90 -3.15
CA MET A 498 26.55 -13.05 -4.07
C MET A 498 26.10 -14.34 -3.38
N GLN A 499 26.44 -14.57 -2.12
CA GLN A 499 25.96 -15.74 -1.37
C GLN A 499 24.43 -15.77 -1.27
N VAL A 500 23.81 -14.64 -0.94
CA VAL A 500 22.34 -14.52 -0.92
C VAL A 500 21.78 -14.76 -2.31
N VAL A 501 22.35 -14.12 -3.33
CA VAL A 501 21.90 -14.24 -4.71
C VAL A 501 22.02 -15.67 -5.23
N GLU A 502 23.00 -16.46 -4.79
CA GLU A 502 23.21 -17.86 -5.18
C GLU A 502 22.30 -18.86 -4.45
N ASN A 503 21.93 -18.58 -3.20
CA ASN A 503 21.15 -19.51 -2.38
C ASN A 503 19.65 -19.16 -2.24
N CYS A 504 19.28 -17.88 -2.19
CA CYS A 504 17.88 -17.44 -2.08
C CYS A 504 17.19 -17.50 -3.45
N LYS A 505 16.68 -18.68 -3.81
CA LYS A 505 16.24 -18.97 -5.18
C LYS A 505 14.96 -18.26 -5.63
N GLN A 506 14.18 -17.77 -4.66
CA GLN A 506 12.94 -17.05 -4.91
C GLN A 506 13.12 -15.53 -4.88
N LEU A 507 14.33 -15.03 -4.62
CA LEU A 507 14.59 -13.60 -4.45
C LEU A 507 14.19 -12.83 -5.71
N ARG A 508 13.35 -11.82 -5.53
CA ARG A 508 12.79 -10.94 -6.57
C ARG A 508 13.36 -9.54 -6.47
N GLU A 509 13.48 -9.01 -5.26
CA GLU A 509 13.94 -7.64 -5.05
C GLU A 509 15.10 -7.60 -4.07
N ILE A 510 16.12 -6.80 -4.40
CA ILE A 510 17.22 -6.51 -3.50
C ILE A 510 17.61 -5.04 -3.60
N ASN A 511 17.68 -4.37 -2.45
CA ASN A 511 18.11 -2.98 -2.36
C ASN A 511 19.53 -2.90 -1.81
N LEU A 512 20.45 -2.38 -2.62
CA LEU A 512 21.86 -2.19 -2.28
C LEU A 512 22.25 -0.70 -2.25
N GLN A 513 21.27 0.20 -2.22
CA GLN A 513 21.51 1.64 -2.20
C GLN A 513 22.49 2.01 -1.08
N ASP A 514 23.46 2.88 -1.36
CA ASP A 514 24.44 3.35 -0.37
C ASP A 514 25.26 2.25 0.35
N CYS A 515 25.33 1.02 -0.21
CA CYS A 515 26.22 -0.03 0.26
C CYS A 515 27.64 0.16 -0.31
N HIS A 516 28.43 1.07 0.27
CA HIS A 516 29.71 1.52 -0.31
C HIS A 516 30.78 0.44 -0.50
N LYS A 517 30.73 -0.68 0.23
CA LYS A 517 31.66 -1.81 0.06
C LYS A 517 31.20 -2.84 -0.98
N VAL A 518 30.03 -2.65 -1.57
CA VAL A 518 29.51 -3.48 -2.67
C VAL A 518 29.95 -2.87 -4.00
N VAL A 519 30.85 -3.57 -4.69
CA VAL A 519 31.36 -3.12 -6.00
C VAL A 519 30.25 -3.21 -7.05
N ALA A 520 30.10 -2.16 -7.86
CA ALA A 520 29.02 -2.01 -8.86
C ALA A 520 28.94 -3.13 -9.91
N ASP A 521 30.05 -3.83 -10.18
CA ASP A 521 30.10 -4.95 -11.13
C ASP A 521 29.29 -6.17 -10.67
N VAL A 522 28.89 -6.22 -9.39
CA VAL A 522 28.02 -7.27 -8.84
C VAL A 522 26.67 -7.30 -9.53
N VAL A 523 26.16 -6.17 -10.01
CA VAL A 523 24.81 -6.06 -10.58
C VAL A 523 24.66 -6.95 -11.82
N ASP A 524 25.65 -6.98 -12.71
CA ASP A 524 25.67 -7.88 -13.86
C ASP A 524 25.59 -9.34 -13.40
N LEU A 525 26.46 -9.72 -12.47
CA LEU A 525 26.51 -11.08 -11.93
C LEU A 525 25.17 -11.47 -11.34
N MET A 526 24.51 -10.58 -10.60
CA MET A 526 23.21 -10.82 -10.00
C MET A 526 22.14 -11.11 -11.05
N VAL A 527 22.02 -10.24 -12.07
CA VAL A 527 21.02 -10.39 -13.13
C VAL A 527 21.20 -11.71 -13.89
N PHE A 528 22.44 -12.10 -14.20
CA PHE A 528 22.70 -13.33 -14.95
C PHE A 528 22.67 -14.59 -14.09
N THR A 529 23.02 -14.50 -12.81
CA THR A 529 23.04 -15.64 -11.88
C THR A 529 21.63 -15.98 -11.39
N ARG A 530 20.76 -14.98 -11.22
CA ARG A 530 19.44 -15.15 -10.61
C ARG A 530 18.30 -14.67 -11.51
N PRO A 531 17.74 -15.55 -12.35
CA PRO A 531 16.60 -15.24 -13.22
C PRO A 531 15.30 -14.89 -12.49
N SER A 532 15.20 -15.15 -11.17
CA SER A 532 14.04 -14.74 -10.37
C SER A 532 14.07 -13.28 -9.97
N LEU A 533 15.22 -12.60 -10.06
CA LEU A 533 15.30 -11.17 -9.75
C LEU A 533 14.45 -10.37 -10.74
N ARG A 534 13.73 -9.40 -10.19
CA ARG A 534 12.80 -8.49 -10.87
C ARG A 534 13.20 -7.05 -10.66
N LYS A 535 13.79 -6.71 -9.52
CA LYS A 535 14.24 -5.37 -9.20
C LYS A 535 15.54 -5.37 -8.40
N ILE A 536 16.49 -4.55 -8.81
CA ILE A 536 17.73 -4.28 -8.07
C ILE A 536 17.84 -2.76 -7.92
N THR A 537 17.90 -2.27 -6.68
CA THR A 537 18.39 -0.90 -6.44
C THR A 537 19.90 -0.98 -6.32
N ALA A 538 20.61 -0.36 -7.26
CA ALA A 538 22.04 -0.60 -7.43
C ALA A 538 22.90 0.05 -6.32
N PRO A 539 24.08 -0.51 -6.01
CA PRO A 539 25.03 0.11 -5.09
C PRO A 539 25.67 1.38 -5.69
N PRO A 540 26.31 2.21 -4.83
CA PRO A 540 27.02 3.41 -5.27
C PRO A 540 28.05 3.11 -6.38
N GLY A 541 28.16 4.04 -7.33
CA GLY A 541 29.10 3.92 -8.46
C GLY A 541 28.63 3.04 -9.61
N PHE A 542 27.41 2.48 -9.55
CA PHE A 542 26.81 1.78 -10.68
C PHE A 542 26.33 2.78 -11.75
N CYS A 543 27.00 2.75 -12.90
CA CYS A 543 26.60 3.49 -14.10
C CYS A 543 26.07 2.51 -15.15
N CYS A 544 24.79 2.67 -15.54
CA CYS A 544 24.15 1.81 -16.53
C CYS A 544 23.92 2.57 -17.83
N SER A 545 24.51 2.09 -18.93
CA SER A 545 24.15 2.59 -20.27
C SER A 545 22.73 2.15 -20.64
N ASP A 546 22.06 2.89 -21.53
CA ASP A 546 20.71 2.53 -21.99
C ASP A 546 20.66 1.14 -22.66
N SER A 547 21.74 0.74 -23.34
CA SER A 547 21.86 -0.59 -23.93
C SER A 547 21.89 -1.68 -22.86
N LYS A 548 22.61 -1.46 -21.76
CA LYS A 548 22.74 -2.38 -20.64
C LYS A 548 21.45 -2.45 -19.81
N ARG A 549 20.78 -1.31 -19.61
CA ARG A 549 19.45 -1.26 -18.99
C ARG A 549 18.42 -2.05 -19.79
N LYS A 550 18.42 -1.91 -21.12
CA LYS A 550 17.57 -2.71 -22.03
C LYS A 550 17.91 -4.20 -21.95
N LEU A 551 19.18 -4.56 -21.83
CA LEU A 551 19.61 -5.95 -21.67
C LEU A 551 19.06 -6.56 -20.37
N PHE A 552 19.19 -5.87 -19.24
CA PHE A 552 18.66 -6.34 -17.96
C PHE A 552 17.14 -6.48 -17.97
N LEU A 553 16.44 -5.53 -18.59
CA LEU A 553 14.99 -5.63 -18.78
C LEU A 553 14.59 -6.83 -19.66
N ARG A 554 15.39 -7.19 -20.67
CA ARG A 554 15.17 -8.42 -21.45
C ARG A 554 15.34 -9.69 -20.62
N HIS A 555 16.20 -9.64 -19.59
CA HIS A 555 16.32 -10.69 -18.57
C HIS A 555 15.25 -10.58 -17.46
N GLY A 556 14.28 -9.69 -17.59
CA GLY A 556 13.16 -9.55 -16.66
C GLY A 556 13.50 -8.79 -15.38
N CYS A 557 14.66 -8.10 -15.32
CA CYS A 557 15.11 -7.39 -14.13
C CYS A 557 15.23 -5.87 -14.40
N LEU A 558 14.51 -5.09 -13.59
CA LEU A 558 14.65 -3.63 -13.53
C LEU A 558 15.81 -3.27 -12.60
N VAL A 559 16.77 -2.49 -13.09
CA VAL A 559 17.86 -1.97 -12.26
C VAL A 559 17.66 -0.45 -12.12
N CYS A 560 17.44 -0.02 -10.88
CA CYS A 560 17.17 1.36 -10.49
C CYS A 560 18.41 2.02 -9.91
#